data_AF-A0A2N4XFR8-F1
#
_entry.id   AF-A0A2N4XFR8-F1
#
_cell.length_a   1.000
_cell.length_b   1.000
_cell.length_c   1.000
_cell.angle_alpha   90.00
_cell.angle_beta   90.00
_cell.angle_gamma   90.00
#
_symmetry.space_group_name_H-M   'P 1'
#
loop_
_entity.id
_entity.type
_entity.pdbx_description
1 polymer ?
#
loop_
_entity_poly.entity_id
_entity_poly.type
_entity_poly.pdbx_seq_one_letter_code
_entity_poly.pdbx_strand_id
1 'polypeptide(L)'
;MKTSSFRILALAVMMLPAVGFSQQNPAPNQQPSPCNSLPYKVFQGNADRTPVVLKRLGTSPQFGEIPKHTAKSAFDHLKRVYKKNQKGIKKEMDDMLAALGYTGINDPAFTVGSLTPEILPKGSTGWMGAYAKGHKYSWSILGNNFETFKLKAKTGDCFIYIMKKCGNAFYIPVYIPAGPVVEPTRVVDQQVSISAKGEIASGDVMNASKTLEIVAVNGNKGVSLGTYPVKYRATYDYSVKGEMAYSKTIPVCVTGNETVAPVNLMLPLALDYKITKSDVTVGEGDKIYLNVDEKQFKNLSKAYKTMDVTPATSATPQSIEKKVLSATTANDATIGTTGASQCADQRVNFTGKSEIQDGSIKTANPNVTIIGVYKKTGKLAVGETPEKYLCLGSFPVPVKSGYEVVTTGSSSVSKAFRVANASATTLPDVDVNIPVSLTYSFTKQDVTVGDYNKIYVTLDEGQYKKLLKKYSRCCSDGSCIIKK
;
A
#
# COMPACT_ATOMS: atom_id res chain seq x y z
N MET A 1 8.52 -85.73 17.40
CA MET A 1 7.42 -86.22 18.25
C MET A 1 6.91 -85.09 19.13
N LYS A 2 5.58 -84.88 19.11
CA LYS A 2 4.73 -84.14 20.07
C LYS A 2 4.90 -82.62 20.25
N THR A 3 4.18 -81.90 19.39
CA THR A 3 3.12 -80.89 19.69
C THR A 3 3.00 -80.30 21.10
N SER A 4 2.90 -78.97 21.19
CA SER A 4 1.75 -78.28 21.84
C SER A 4 1.71 -76.77 21.56
N SER A 5 0.86 -76.40 20.61
CA SER A 5 -0.07 -75.28 20.53
C SER A 5 -0.29 -74.27 21.70
N PHE A 6 -0.41 -73.01 21.27
CA PHE A 6 -1.34 -71.93 21.67
C PHE A 6 -1.22 -71.25 23.05
N ARG A 7 -1.01 -69.92 23.05
CA ARG A 7 -2.08 -68.93 23.27
C ARG A 7 -1.64 -67.49 22.94
N ILE A 8 -2.41 -66.88 22.04
CA ILE A 8 -2.46 -65.46 21.72
C ILE A 8 -3.08 -64.75 22.92
N LEU A 9 -2.41 -63.73 23.46
CA LEU A 9 -3.03 -62.76 24.35
C LEU A 9 -2.81 -61.37 23.77
N ALA A 10 -3.89 -60.81 23.22
CA ALA A 10 -3.97 -59.43 22.80
C ALA A 10 -3.82 -58.52 24.02
N LEU A 11 -2.81 -57.65 24.02
CA LEU A 11 -2.72 -56.53 24.96
C LEU A 11 -2.96 -55.24 24.19
N ALA A 12 -4.11 -54.62 24.47
CA ALA A 12 -4.50 -53.33 23.97
C ALA A 12 -3.50 -52.26 24.43
N VAL A 13 -2.83 -51.63 23.46
CA VAL A 13 -2.04 -50.41 23.68
C VAL A 13 -3.03 -49.26 23.85
N MET A 14 -3.41 -48.97 25.10
CA MET A 14 -3.99 -47.68 25.44
C MET A 14 -2.90 -46.62 25.33
N MET A 15 -3.03 -45.76 24.32
CA MET A 15 -2.40 -44.45 24.29
C MET A 15 -2.88 -43.66 25.51
N LEU A 16 -1.99 -43.46 26.49
CA LEU A 16 -2.06 -42.38 27.46
C LEU A 16 -1.10 -41.28 26.97
N PRO A 17 -1.52 -40.00 26.92
CA PRO A 17 -0.58 -38.93 26.70
C PRO A 17 0.38 -38.89 27.88
N ALA A 18 1.65 -39.18 27.62
CA ALA A 18 2.74 -38.82 28.50
C ALA A 18 2.73 -37.30 28.61
N VAL A 19 2.07 -36.77 29.64
CA VAL A 19 2.28 -35.39 30.07
C VAL A 19 3.71 -35.38 30.60
N GLY A 20 4.64 -35.00 29.73
CA GLY A 20 6.03 -34.76 30.09
C GLY A 20 6.05 -33.70 31.18
N PHE A 21 6.24 -34.14 32.43
CA PHE A 21 6.63 -33.25 33.49
C PHE A 21 8.05 -32.81 33.18
N SER A 22 8.20 -31.62 32.60
CA SER A 22 9.50 -30.97 32.47
C SER A 22 10.10 -30.83 33.87
N GLN A 23 11.06 -31.69 34.18
CA GLN A 23 12.01 -31.48 35.26
C GLN A 23 12.72 -30.15 34.94
N GLN A 24 12.44 -29.11 35.73
CA GLN A 24 13.25 -27.90 35.72
C GLN A 24 14.63 -28.24 36.31
N ASN A 25 15.49 -28.85 35.50
CA ASN A 25 16.92 -28.70 35.69
C ASN A 25 17.25 -27.23 35.37
N PRO A 26 18.01 -26.53 36.22
CA PRO A 26 18.42 -25.16 35.92
C PRO A 26 19.29 -25.16 34.66
N ALA A 27 18.89 -24.38 33.66
CA ALA A 27 19.70 -24.13 32.48
C ALA A 27 20.96 -23.31 32.86
N PRO A 28 22.09 -23.41 32.12
CA PRO A 28 23.38 -22.85 32.53
C PRO A 28 23.45 -21.31 32.69
N ASN A 29 22.38 -20.57 32.39
CA ASN A 29 22.32 -19.11 32.37
C ASN A 29 21.12 -18.56 33.17
N GLN A 30 20.94 -19.02 34.41
CA GLN A 30 19.93 -18.47 35.31
C GLN A 30 20.59 -17.61 36.39
N GLN A 31 20.25 -16.32 36.44
CA GLN A 31 20.71 -15.44 37.51
C GLN A 31 19.87 -15.71 38.78
N PRO A 32 20.48 -15.86 39.97
CA PRO A 32 19.73 -16.12 41.19
C PRO A 32 18.84 -14.93 41.55
N SER A 33 17.61 -15.18 42.01
CA SER A 33 16.77 -14.16 42.67
C SER A 33 17.58 -13.44 43.77
N PRO A 34 17.34 -12.13 44.05
CA PRO A 34 17.97 -11.42 45.18
C PRO A 34 17.86 -12.16 46.51
N CYS A 35 16.84 -13.01 46.68
CA CYS A 35 16.68 -13.90 47.82
C CYS A 35 17.75 -15.00 47.91
N ASN A 36 18.20 -15.55 46.78
CA ASN A 36 19.12 -16.71 46.73
C ASN A 36 20.55 -16.34 47.18
N SER A 37 20.90 -15.06 47.24
CA SER A 37 22.18 -14.57 47.76
C SER A 37 22.15 -14.27 49.26
N LEU A 38 20.99 -14.38 49.91
CA LEU A 38 20.87 -14.11 51.35
C LEU A 38 21.58 -15.21 52.16
N PRO A 39 22.34 -14.85 53.22
CA PRO A 39 23.19 -15.78 53.96
C PRO A 39 22.41 -16.66 54.96
N TYR A 40 21.27 -17.22 54.58
CA TYR A 40 20.46 -18.08 55.44
C TYR A 40 20.05 -19.38 54.74
N LYS A 41 20.07 -20.48 55.51
CA LYS A 41 20.08 -21.85 55.01
C LYS A 41 18.89 -22.20 54.09
N VAL A 42 17.74 -21.55 54.28
CA VAL A 42 16.56 -21.75 53.43
C VAL A 42 16.72 -21.20 52.02
N PHE A 43 17.61 -20.23 51.81
CA PHE A 43 17.85 -19.56 50.54
C PHE A 43 19.04 -20.14 49.76
N GLN A 44 19.88 -20.93 50.43
CA GLN A 44 21.20 -21.37 49.93
C GLN A 44 21.23 -22.75 49.26
N GLY A 45 20.08 -23.37 48.99
CA GLY A 45 20.09 -24.76 48.56
C GLY A 45 20.15 -24.96 47.04
N ASN A 46 21.00 -25.89 46.59
CA ASN A 46 21.09 -26.36 45.20
C ASN A 46 20.04 -27.44 44.89
N ALA A 47 19.26 -27.22 43.81
CA ALA A 47 18.08 -28.01 43.45
C ALA A 47 18.40 -29.38 42.78
N ASP A 48 19.65 -29.85 42.82
CA ASP A 48 20.13 -31.03 42.08
C ASP A 48 19.66 -32.37 42.65
N ARG A 49 18.69 -32.36 43.58
CA ARG A 49 18.12 -33.56 44.21
C ARG A 49 16.66 -33.71 43.85
N THR A 50 16.17 -34.94 43.73
CA THR A 50 14.73 -35.20 43.57
C THR A 50 13.96 -34.65 44.79
N PRO A 51 12.96 -33.77 44.59
CA PRO A 51 12.22 -33.18 45.70
C PRO A 51 11.40 -34.23 46.45
N VAL A 52 11.37 -34.11 47.78
CA VAL A 52 10.54 -34.95 48.63
C VAL A 52 9.08 -34.50 48.52
N VAL A 53 8.18 -35.41 48.15
CA VAL A 53 6.74 -35.12 48.01
C VAL A 53 6.10 -35.04 49.39
N LEU A 54 5.66 -33.84 49.80
CA LEU A 54 5.00 -33.60 51.08
C LEU A 54 3.48 -33.65 50.93
N LYS A 55 2.89 -34.83 51.18
CA LYS A 55 1.42 -35.01 51.20
C LYS A 55 0.75 -34.49 52.49
N ARG A 56 1.50 -34.43 53.59
CA ARG A 56 1.04 -34.01 54.92
C ARG A 56 2.13 -33.19 55.62
N LEU A 57 1.72 -32.15 56.33
CA LEU A 57 2.58 -31.33 57.20
C LEU A 57 2.42 -31.73 58.68
N GLY A 58 3.35 -31.31 59.53
CA GLY A 58 3.23 -31.46 61.00
C GLY A 58 4.10 -32.56 61.63
N THR A 59 4.83 -33.37 60.86
CA THR A 59 5.69 -34.43 61.41
C THR A 59 6.96 -33.89 62.09
N SER A 60 7.43 -32.71 61.70
CA SER A 60 8.61 -32.06 62.29
C SER A 60 8.45 -30.53 62.30
N PRO A 61 7.60 -29.98 63.19
CA PRO A 61 7.28 -28.55 63.22
C PRO A 61 8.46 -27.69 63.69
N GLN A 62 8.77 -26.61 62.95
CA GLN A 62 9.83 -25.64 63.22
C GLN A 62 9.37 -24.58 64.21
N PHE A 63 8.22 -23.95 63.95
CA PHE A 63 7.61 -22.97 64.86
C PHE A 63 6.29 -23.44 65.47
N GLY A 64 5.77 -24.60 65.08
CA GLY A 64 4.51 -25.14 65.61
C GLY A 64 3.29 -24.74 64.79
N GLU A 65 2.12 -25.29 65.13
CA GLU A 65 0.87 -25.00 64.42
C GLU A 65 0.32 -23.61 64.78
N ILE A 66 0.05 -22.80 63.76
CA ILE A 66 -0.56 -21.48 63.90
C ILE A 66 -2.10 -21.63 63.91
N PRO A 67 -2.80 -21.21 64.98
CA PRO A 67 -4.21 -21.56 65.19
C PRO A 67 -5.19 -21.05 64.11
N LYS A 68 -5.06 -19.78 63.69
CA LYS A 68 -5.96 -19.15 62.69
C LYS A 68 -5.16 -18.69 61.48
N HIS A 69 -5.74 -18.76 60.29
CA HIS A 69 -5.13 -18.30 59.04
C HIS A 69 -5.26 -16.78 58.88
N THR A 70 -4.79 -16.02 59.86
CA THR A 70 -4.77 -14.56 59.85
C THR A 70 -3.38 -14.02 60.20
N ALA A 71 -2.99 -12.88 59.64
CA ALA A 71 -1.69 -12.26 59.88
C ALA A 71 -1.42 -12.05 61.37
N LYS A 72 -2.43 -11.56 62.11
CA LYS A 72 -2.36 -11.37 63.56
C LYS A 72 -2.11 -12.67 64.31
N SER A 73 -2.79 -13.76 63.94
CA SER A 73 -2.58 -15.06 64.59
C SER A 73 -1.16 -15.58 64.34
N ALA A 74 -0.62 -15.40 63.15
CA ALA A 74 0.76 -15.77 62.83
C ALA A 74 1.77 -14.93 63.63
N PHE A 75 1.61 -13.60 63.63
CA PHE A 75 2.47 -12.67 64.36
C PHE A 75 2.52 -12.98 65.86
N ASP A 76 1.34 -13.07 66.49
CA ASP A 76 1.22 -13.37 67.93
C ASP A 76 1.79 -14.76 68.25
N HIS A 77 1.61 -15.73 67.35
CA HIS A 77 2.16 -17.06 67.51
C HIS A 77 3.69 -17.06 67.47
N LEU A 78 4.30 -16.41 66.47
CA LEU A 78 5.76 -16.32 66.36
C LEU A 78 6.36 -15.60 67.58
N LYS A 79 5.78 -14.48 68.02
CA LYS A 79 6.20 -13.77 69.25
C LYS A 79 6.12 -14.66 70.49
N ARG A 80 5.06 -15.45 70.63
CA ARG A 80 4.87 -16.37 71.76
C ARG A 80 5.88 -17.51 71.73
N VAL A 81 6.10 -18.14 70.58
CA VAL A 81 7.06 -19.25 70.43
C VAL A 81 8.48 -18.75 70.66
N TYR A 82 8.81 -17.57 70.15
CA TYR A 82 10.05 -16.88 70.43
C TYR A 82 10.26 -16.68 71.94
N LYS A 83 9.26 -16.11 72.65
CA LYS A 83 9.36 -15.90 74.11
C LYS A 83 9.65 -17.19 74.88
N LYS A 84 9.00 -18.29 74.50
CA LYS A 84 9.19 -19.62 75.12
C LYS A 84 10.59 -20.19 74.89
N ASN A 85 11.26 -19.82 73.80
CA ASN A 85 12.59 -20.32 73.38
C ASN A 85 12.77 -21.83 73.51
N GLN A 86 11.71 -22.60 73.26
CA GLN A 86 11.90 -24.04 73.27
C GLN A 86 12.87 -24.40 72.17
N LYS A 87 13.80 -25.32 72.45
CA LYS A 87 14.51 -26.02 71.39
C LYS A 87 15.40 -25.12 70.50
N GLY A 88 15.82 -23.95 70.99
CA GLY A 88 16.71 -23.02 70.28
C GLY A 88 16.03 -22.11 69.25
N ILE A 89 14.69 -22.07 69.24
CA ILE A 89 13.91 -21.34 68.22
C ILE A 89 14.23 -19.84 68.18
N LYS A 90 14.62 -19.20 69.30
CA LYS A 90 14.95 -17.77 69.28
C LYS A 90 16.04 -17.45 68.25
N LYS A 91 17.15 -18.20 68.32
CA LYS A 91 18.28 -18.00 67.40
C LYS A 91 17.87 -18.24 65.95
N GLU A 92 17.14 -19.33 65.69
CA GLU A 92 16.68 -19.66 64.35
C GLU A 92 15.77 -18.56 63.75
N MET A 93 14.87 -18.02 64.57
CA MET A 93 13.92 -16.99 64.14
C MET A 93 14.61 -15.64 63.92
N ASP A 94 15.57 -15.29 64.78
CA ASP A 94 16.38 -14.08 64.60
C ASP A 94 17.30 -14.20 63.38
N ASP A 95 17.96 -15.34 63.18
CA ASP A 95 18.81 -15.58 62.01
C ASP A 95 17.98 -15.52 60.70
N MET A 96 16.76 -16.08 60.69
CA MET A 96 15.84 -16.00 59.55
C MET A 96 15.42 -14.55 59.24
N LEU A 97 15.03 -13.81 60.26
CA LEU A 97 14.57 -12.44 60.10
C LEU A 97 15.72 -11.48 59.78
N ALA A 98 16.91 -11.73 60.31
CA ALA A 98 18.14 -11.04 59.95
C ALA A 98 18.47 -11.17 58.47
N ALA A 99 18.33 -12.38 57.91
CA ALA A 99 18.51 -12.59 56.49
C ALA A 99 17.49 -11.83 55.63
N LEU A 100 16.28 -11.60 56.15
CA LEU A 100 15.24 -10.79 55.52
C LEU A 100 15.40 -9.28 55.77
N GLY A 101 16.51 -8.86 56.39
CA GLY A 101 16.84 -7.45 56.64
C GLY A 101 16.29 -6.85 57.93
N TYR A 102 15.65 -7.64 58.79
CA TYR A 102 15.23 -7.19 60.12
C TYR A 102 16.39 -7.33 61.13
N THR A 103 16.31 -6.68 62.29
CA THR A 103 17.29 -6.90 63.38
C THR A 103 16.98 -8.14 64.23
N GLY A 104 15.88 -8.85 63.94
CA GLY A 104 15.38 -10.03 64.66
C GLY A 104 13.88 -9.96 64.86
N ILE A 105 13.30 -10.87 65.66
CA ILE A 105 11.84 -10.89 65.90
C ILE A 105 11.33 -9.60 66.57
N ASN A 106 12.20 -8.91 67.31
CA ASN A 106 11.85 -7.72 68.09
C ASN A 106 12.12 -6.40 67.33
N ASP A 107 12.49 -6.48 66.04
CA ASP A 107 12.60 -5.29 65.19
C ASP A 107 11.24 -4.54 65.17
N PRO A 108 11.21 -3.23 65.45
CA PRO A 108 9.98 -2.42 65.39
C PRO A 108 9.28 -2.46 64.02
N ALA A 109 10.02 -2.69 62.93
CA ALA A 109 9.49 -2.81 61.59
C ALA A 109 8.86 -4.19 61.31
N PHE A 110 9.16 -5.21 62.12
CA PHE A 110 8.47 -6.50 62.05
C PHE A 110 7.13 -6.40 62.79
N THR A 111 6.06 -6.21 62.01
CA THR A 111 4.69 -5.98 62.52
C THR A 111 3.72 -7.01 61.94
N VAL A 112 2.45 -6.93 62.33
CA VAL A 112 1.39 -7.76 61.73
C VAL A 112 1.34 -7.60 60.21
N GLY A 113 1.63 -6.40 59.69
CA GLY A 113 1.64 -6.11 58.25
C GLY A 113 2.77 -6.79 57.46
N SER A 114 3.80 -7.31 58.15
CA SER A 114 4.89 -8.05 57.52
C SER A 114 4.47 -9.46 57.07
N LEU A 115 3.31 -9.95 57.54
CA LEU A 115 2.77 -11.27 57.26
C LEU A 115 1.45 -11.16 56.48
N THR A 116 1.35 -11.87 55.36
CA THR A 116 0.13 -11.95 54.55
C THR A 116 -0.36 -13.40 54.48
N PRO A 117 -1.58 -13.74 54.91
CA PRO A 117 -2.13 -15.08 54.72
C PRO A 117 -2.23 -15.42 53.23
N GLU A 118 -1.71 -16.58 52.84
CA GLU A 118 -1.70 -17.04 51.45
C GLU A 118 -1.92 -18.56 51.40
N ILE A 119 -2.42 -19.08 50.29
CA ILE A 119 -2.53 -20.53 50.06
C ILE A 119 -1.49 -20.89 49.00
N LEU A 120 -0.50 -21.70 49.38
CA LEU A 120 0.43 -22.25 48.40
C LEU A 120 -0.20 -23.43 47.68
N PRO A 121 -0.21 -23.44 46.33
CA PRO A 121 -0.84 -24.49 45.57
C PRO A 121 -0.03 -25.80 45.61
N LYS A 122 -0.74 -26.91 45.36
CA LYS A 122 -0.14 -28.20 45.05
C LYS A 122 0.86 -28.04 43.89
N GLY A 123 2.02 -28.69 44.01
CA GLY A 123 3.08 -28.66 43.01
C GLY A 123 4.14 -27.58 43.24
N SER A 124 3.94 -26.65 44.18
CA SER A 124 5.00 -25.70 44.55
C SER A 124 6.23 -26.46 45.06
N THR A 125 7.38 -26.18 44.46
CA THR A 125 8.66 -26.83 44.80
C THR A 125 9.61 -25.81 45.42
N GLY A 126 10.22 -26.16 46.54
CA GLY A 126 11.03 -25.22 47.31
C GLY A 126 11.79 -25.85 48.47
N TRP A 127 12.62 -25.04 49.12
CA TRP A 127 13.34 -25.41 50.33
C TRP A 127 12.42 -25.32 51.53
N MET A 128 12.11 -26.47 52.12
CA MET A 128 11.28 -26.59 53.32
C MET A 128 12.16 -26.79 54.55
N GLY A 129 11.99 -25.93 55.55
CA GLY A 129 12.58 -26.09 56.87
C GLY A 129 11.96 -27.27 57.62
N ALA A 130 12.77 -27.95 58.41
CA ALA A 130 12.33 -29.00 59.32
C ALA A 130 13.14 -28.93 60.60
N TYR A 131 12.47 -29.15 61.73
CA TYR A 131 13.13 -29.13 63.03
C TYR A 131 14.11 -30.31 63.31
N ALA A 132 14.18 -31.35 62.46
CA ALA A 132 15.00 -32.54 62.72
C ALA A 132 16.51 -32.23 62.91
N LYS A 133 16.98 -32.27 64.18
CA LYS A 133 18.38 -32.09 64.62
C LYS A 133 19.09 -30.91 63.93
N GLY A 134 18.65 -29.68 64.24
CA GLY A 134 19.39 -28.44 63.92
C GLY A 134 18.86 -27.63 62.74
N HIS A 135 17.53 -27.56 62.56
CA HIS A 135 16.88 -26.73 61.54
C HIS A 135 17.41 -27.01 60.13
N LYS A 136 17.24 -28.26 59.69
CA LYS A 136 17.66 -28.70 58.36
C LYS A 136 16.62 -28.31 57.32
N TYR A 137 17.08 -28.04 56.10
CA TYR A 137 16.23 -27.73 54.96
C TYR A 137 16.25 -28.88 53.97
N SER A 138 15.09 -29.19 53.39
CA SER A 138 14.93 -30.25 52.41
C SER A 138 14.20 -29.72 51.19
N TRP A 139 14.76 -30.01 50.02
CA TRP A 139 14.11 -29.75 48.74
C TRP A 139 12.83 -30.58 48.63
N SER A 140 11.69 -29.91 48.56
CA SER A 140 10.37 -30.53 48.73
C SER A 140 9.37 -29.99 47.71
N ILE A 141 8.43 -30.84 47.30
CA ILE A 141 7.28 -30.47 46.48
C ILE A 141 5.99 -30.69 47.27
N LEU A 142 5.09 -29.69 47.26
CA LEU A 142 3.82 -29.76 47.99
C LEU A 142 2.85 -30.71 47.28
N GLY A 143 2.40 -31.75 47.97
CA GLY A 143 1.45 -32.73 47.43
C GLY A 143 -0.01 -32.26 47.43
N ASN A 144 -0.33 -31.19 48.17
CA ASN A 144 -1.65 -30.59 48.35
C ASN A 144 -1.53 -29.06 48.45
N ASN A 145 -2.66 -28.36 48.39
CA ASN A 145 -2.72 -26.93 48.74
C ASN A 145 -2.52 -26.78 50.26
N PHE A 146 -1.69 -25.83 50.67
CA PHE A 146 -1.43 -25.57 52.10
C PHE A 146 -1.62 -24.10 52.45
N GLU A 147 -2.27 -23.86 53.58
CA GLU A 147 -2.36 -22.53 54.19
C GLU A 147 -0.98 -22.09 54.71
N THR A 148 -0.58 -20.89 54.35
CA THR A 148 0.73 -20.31 54.64
C THR A 148 0.62 -18.84 54.98
N PHE A 149 1.71 -18.26 55.47
CA PHE A 149 1.85 -16.83 55.67
C PHE A 149 3.08 -16.36 54.91
N LYS A 150 2.88 -15.51 53.90
CA LYS A 150 3.95 -14.85 53.18
C LYS A 150 4.55 -13.75 54.06
N LEU A 151 5.80 -13.95 54.43
CA LEU A 151 6.64 -13.03 55.19
C LEU A 151 7.54 -12.28 54.21
N LYS A 152 7.30 -10.98 54.03
CA LYS A 152 8.13 -10.14 53.17
C LYS A 152 9.40 -9.69 53.89
N ALA A 153 10.48 -9.51 53.15
CA ALA A 153 11.69 -8.86 53.61
C ALA A 153 11.42 -7.38 53.94
N LYS A 154 12.27 -6.79 54.79
CA LYS A 154 12.15 -5.38 55.20
C LYS A 154 12.20 -4.40 54.02
N THR A 155 12.99 -4.71 53.00
CA THR A 155 13.12 -3.91 51.77
C THR A 155 12.04 -4.24 50.72
N GLY A 156 11.29 -5.34 50.88
CA GLY A 156 10.25 -5.78 49.95
C GLY A 156 10.73 -6.68 48.80
N ASP A 157 12.05 -6.78 48.58
CA ASP A 157 12.64 -7.47 47.42
C ASP A 157 12.62 -9.00 47.51
N CYS A 158 12.27 -9.54 48.68
CA CYS A 158 12.29 -10.96 48.96
C CYS A 158 11.12 -11.38 49.86
N PHE A 159 10.75 -12.66 49.83
CA PHE A 159 9.79 -13.22 50.78
C PHE A 159 10.04 -14.70 51.03
N ILE A 160 9.53 -15.16 52.16
CA ILE A 160 9.48 -16.56 52.55
C ILE A 160 8.07 -16.92 53.02
N TYR A 161 7.68 -18.17 52.91
CA TYR A 161 6.41 -18.65 53.44
C TYR A 161 6.61 -19.30 54.80
N ILE A 162 5.71 -19.05 55.74
CA ILE A 162 5.60 -19.80 56.99
C ILE A 162 4.37 -20.70 56.90
N MET A 163 4.57 -22.02 56.94
CA MET A 163 3.50 -23.00 56.83
C MET A 163 2.58 -22.96 58.05
N LYS A 164 1.26 -22.86 57.88
CA LYS A 164 0.32 -22.77 59.02
C LYS A 164 0.36 -24.00 59.92
N LYS A 165 0.39 -25.20 59.34
CA LYS A 165 0.26 -26.46 60.08
C LYS A 165 1.48 -26.86 60.91
N CYS A 166 2.67 -26.37 60.58
CA CYS A 166 3.91 -26.78 61.24
C CYS A 166 4.84 -25.62 61.60
N GLY A 167 4.54 -24.41 61.13
CA GLY A 167 5.39 -23.25 61.31
C GLY A 167 6.70 -23.36 60.56
N ASN A 168 6.80 -24.22 59.55
CA ASN A 168 8.04 -24.41 58.80
C ASN A 168 8.22 -23.27 57.79
N ALA A 169 9.43 -22.74 57.73
CA ALA A 169 9.85 -21.81 56.70
C ALA A 169 9.95 -22.54 55.35
N PHE A 170 9.37 -21.97 54.30
CA PHE A 170 9.37 -22.53 52.95
C PHE A 170 9.71 -21.44 51.94
N TYR A 171 10.77 -21.66 51.17
CA TYR A 171 11.22 -20.74 50.16
C TYR A 171 11.13 -21.40 48.78
N ILE A 172 10.46 -20.73 47.85
CA ILE A 172 10.39 -21.14 46.45
C ILE A 172 11.46 -20.33 45.71
N PRO A 173 12.54 -20.95 45.21
CA PRO A 173 13.50 -20.24 44.39
C PRO A 173 12.80 -19.69 43.15
N VAL A 174 12.76 -18.38 43.03
CA VAL A 174 12.31 -17.74 41.79
C VAL A 174 13.49 -17.80 40.82
N TYR A 175 13.46 -18.76 39.90
CA TYR A 175 14.25 -18.64 38.69
C TYR A 175 13.58 -17.56 37.84
N ILE A 176 14.15 -16.36 37.85
CA ILE A 176 13.72 -15.29 36.96
C ILE A 176 14.05 -15.81 35.55
N PRO A 177 13.08 -16.08 34.66
CA PRO A 177 13.42 -16.25 33.25
C PRO A 177 14.15 -14.97 32.85
N ALA A 178 15.35 -15.09 32.28
CA ALA A 178 16.05 -13.95 31.71
C ALA A 178 15.01 -13.13 30.94
N GLY A 179 14.90 -11.84 31.25
CA GLY A 179 14.10 -10.94 30.42
C GLY A 179 14.50 -11.16 28.95
N PRO A 180 13.61 -10.85 27.98
CA PRO A 180 13.94 -11.04 26.58
C PRO A 180 15.34 -10.50 26.34
N VAL A 181 16.25 -11.36 25.86
CA VAL A 181 17.55 -10.92 25.38
C VAL A 181 17.22 -9.86 24.35
N VAL A 182 17.43 -8.59 24.70
CA VAL A 182 17.31 -7.51 23.73
C VAL A 182 18.45 -7.75 22.77
N GLU A 183 18.16 -8.46 21.69
CA GLU A 183 19.14 -8.70 20.65
C GLU A 183 19.71 -7.34 20.23
N PRO A 184 21.05 -7.22 20.11
CA PRO A 184 21.67 -5.93 19.84
C PRO A 184 21.04 -5.35 18.57
N THR A 185 20.43 -4.19 18.71
CA THR A 185 19.87 -3.47 17.56
C THR A 185 21.05 -2.92 16.77
N ARG A 186 21.11 -3.25 15.48
CA ARG A 186 22.14 -2.75 14.57
C ARG A 186 21.51 -1.93 13.44
N VAL A 187 22.29 -1.00 12.91
CA VAL A 187 21.92 -0.22 11.73
C VAL A 187 22.48 -0.93 10.50
N VAL A 188 21.62 -1.16 9.52
CA VAL A 188 21.99 -1.75 8.23
C VAL A 188 21.40 -0.93 7.10
N ASP A 189 22.10 -0.89 5.99
CA ASP A 189 21.67 -0.20 4.79
C ASP A 189 20.62 -1.04 4.04
N GLN A 190 19.40 -0.51 3.93
CA GLN A 190 18.34 -1.11 3.13
C GLN A 190 18.16 -0.34 1.83
N GLN A 191 18.27 -1.02 0.70
CA GLN A 191 17.89 -0.45 -0.59
C GLN A 191 16.37 -0.40 -0.73
N VAL A 192 15.85 0.78 -1.07
CA VAL A 192 14.45 1.01 -1.42
C VAL A 192 14.42 1.46 -2.88
N SER A 193 13.71 0.69 -3.71
CA SER A 193 13.48 1.02 -5.10
C SER A 193 11.99 1.21 -5.35
N ILE A 194 11.66 2.31 -6.01
CA ILE A 194 10.30 2.70 -6.36
C ILE A 194 10.22 2.76 -7.87
N SER A 195 9.19 2.14 -8.41
CA SER A 195 8.85 2.25 -9.82
C SER A 195 7.34 2.42 -9.97
N ALA A 196 6.93 3.23 -10.94
CA ALA A 196 5.55 3.24 -11.40
C ALA A 196 5.55 3.31 -12.91
N LYS A 197 4.59 2.62 -13.51
CA LYS A 197 4.31 2.67 -14.93
C LYS A 197 2.82 2.80 -15.11
N GLY A 198 2.43 3.64 -16.05
CA GLY A 198 1.04 3.81 -16.46
C GLY A 198 0.97 3.97 -17.96
N GLU A 199 -0.10 3.46 -18.54
CA GLU A 199 -0.46 3.72 -19.92
C GLU A 199 -1.97 3.94 -20.00
N ILE A 200 -2.37 5.00 -20.69
CA ILE A 200 -3.76 5.23 -21.07
C ILE A 200 -3.81 5.45 -22.57
N ALA A 201 -4.89 4.98 -23.18
CA ALA A 201 -5.21 5.27 -24.57
C ALA A 201 -6.70 5.61 -24.63
N SER A 202 -7.03 6.61 -25.43
CA SER A 202 -8.42 6.97 -25.73
C SER A 202 -8.48 7.69 -27.07
N GLY A 203 -9.68 7.97 -27.52
CA GLY A 203 -9.95 8.68 -28.75
C GLY A 203 -11.34 9.29 -28.69
N ASP A 204 -11.57 10.30 -29.51
CA ASP A 204 -12.88 10.93 -29.63
C ASP A 204 -13.15 11.41 -31.05
N VAL A 205 -14.42 11.73 -31.30
CA VAL A 205 -14.93 12.21 -32.57
C VAL A 205 -15.60 13.56 -32.36
N MET A 206 -15.01 14.59 -32.97
CA MET A 206 -15.60 15.92 -33.04
C MET A 206 -16.38 16.09 -34.34
N ASN A 207 -17.62 16.56 -34.23
CA ASN A 207 -18.45 16.91 -35.37
C ASN A 207 -18.79 18.39 -35.30
N ALA A 208 -18.57 19.11 -36.39
CA ALA A 208 -18.93 20.51 -36.51
C ALA A 208 -19.31 20.84 -37.95
N SER A 209 -19.75 22.08 -38.18
CA SER A 209 -20.15 22.56 -39.50
C SER A 209 -19.67 23.99 -39.67
N LYS A 210 -19.11 24.30 -40.85
CA LYS A 210 -18.71 25.66 -41.22
C LYS A 210 -19.35 26.01 -42.56
N THR A 211 -19.90 27.21 -42.66
CA THR A 211 -20.44 27.73 -43.91
C THR A 211 -19.27 28.16 -44.80
N LEU A 212 -19.10 27.50 -45.95
CA LEU A 212 -17.99 27.72 -46.88
C LEU A 212 -18.51 28.01 -48.28
N GLU A 213 -17.85 28.93 -48.98
CA GLU A 213 -18.09 29.16 -50.41
C GLU A 213 -17.32 28.11 -51.23
N ILE A 214 -18.00 27.44 -52.16
CA ILE A 214 -17.37 26.46 -53.03
C ILE A 214 -17.07 27.13 -54.37
N VAL A 215 -15.80 27.18 -54.75
CA VAL A 215 -15.34 27.88 -55.95
C VAL A 215 -14.59 26.90 -56.85
N ALA A 216 -15.08 26.71 -58.07
CA ALA A 216 -14.35 25.98 -59.10
C ALA A 216 -13.34 26.91 -59.77
N VAL A 217 -12.06 26.54 -59.77
CA VAL A 217 -10.95 27.37 -60.24
C VAL A 217 -10.20 26.73 -61.39
N ASN A 218 -9.81 27.58 -62.35
CA ASN A 218 -8.91 27.24 -63.45
C ASN A 218 -7.95 28.41 -63.66
N GLY A 219 -6.72 28.29 -63.14
CA GLY A 219 -5.79 29.42 -63.06
C GLY A 219 -6.36 30.55 -62.19
N ASN A 220 -6.35 31.78 -62.70
CA ASN A 220 -6.83 32.98 -61.98
C ASN A 220 -8.34 33.23 -62.14
N LYS A 221 -9.05 32.32 -62.80
CA LYS A 221 -10.50 32.43 -63.03
C LYS A 221 -11.24 31.45 -62.13
N GLY A 222 -12.35 31.92 -61.56
CA GLY A 222 -13.23 31.15 -60.69
C GLY A 222 -14.68 31.15 -61.16
N VAL A 223 -15.42 30.18 -60.66
CA VAL A 223 -16.87 30.10 -60.74
C VAL A 223 -17.39 29.73 -59.36
N SER A 224 -18.18 30.63 -58.75
CA SER A 224 -18.82 30.35 -57.46
C SER A 224 -20.00 29.40 -57.67
N LEU A 225 -19.93 28.23 -57.02
CA LEU A 225 -21.02 27.25 -56.99
C LEU A 225 -22.06 27.59 -55.92
N GLY A 226 -21.73 28.52 -55.01
CA GLY A 226 -22.55 28.96 -53.90
C GLY A 226 -21.91 28.70 -52.53
N THR A 227 -22.64 29.10 -51.50
CA THR A 227 -22.21 28.98 -50.10
C THR A 227 -23.03 27.91 -49.40
N TYR A 228 -22.36 26.95 -48.76
CA TYR A 228 -23.00 25.78 -48.18
C TYR A 228 -22.49 25.49 -46.76
N PRO A 229 -23.34 25.00 -45.85
CA PRO A 229 -22.88 24.45 -44.58
C PRO A 229 -22.15 23.13 -44.84
N VAL A 230 -20.82 23.15 -44.73
CA VAL A 230 -19.96 21.98 -44.86
C VAL A 230 -19.71 21.42 -43.47
N LYS A 231 -20.32 20.27 -43.21
CA LYS A 231 -20.02 19.48 -42.01
C LYS A 231 -18.58 18.95 -42.10
N TYR A 232 -17.94 18.74 -40.97
CA TYR A 232 -16.69 18.00 -40.91
C TYR A 232 -16.66 17.16 -39.65
N ARG A 233 -15.98 16.02 -39.76
CA ARG A 233 -15.78 15.06 -38.69
C ARG A 233 -14.29 14.87 -38.48
N ALA A 234 -13.80 15.30 -37.33
CA ALA A 234 -12.41 15.10 -36.93
C ALA A 234 -12.34 14.00 -35.88
N THR A 235 -11.53 12.98 -36.13
CA THR A 235 -11.33 11.85 -35.22
C THR A 235 -9.87 11.81 -34.81
N TYR A 236 -9.60 11.56 -33.54
CA TYR A 236 -8.25 11.37 -33.06
C TYR A 236 -8.20 10.21 -32.07
N ASP A 237 -7.09 9.48 -32.10
CA ASP A 237 -6.72 8.48 -31.09
C ASP A 237 -5.35 8.90 -30.53
N TYR A 238 -5.19 8.79 -29.22
CA TYR A 238 -3.96 9.15 -28.54
C TYR A 238 -3.58 8.10 -27.50
N SER A 239 -2.30 8.05 -27.16
CA SER A 239 -1.73 7.23 -26.10
C SER A 239 -0.82 8.10 -25.24
N VAL A 240 -0.91 7.92 -23.93
CA VAL A 240 -0.02 8.52 -22.94
C VAL A 240 0.63 7.39 -22.15
N LYS A 241 1.95 7.47 -22.03
CA LYS A 241 2.77 6.61 -21.19
C LYS A 241 3.46 7.46 -20.14
N GLY A 242 3.41 7.01 -18.90
CA GLY A 242 4.15 7.61 -17.81
C GLY A 242 5.02 6.59 -17.11
N GLU A 243 6.23 7.01 -16.78
CA GLU A 243 7.19 6.19 -16.03
C GLU A 243 7.84 7.01 -14.93
N MET A 244 8.05 6.39 -13.78
CA MET A 244 8.91 6.90 -12.71
C MET A 244 9.80 5.77 -12.20
N ALA A 245 11.03 6.11 -11.87
CA ALA A 245 11.99 5.21 -11.26
C ALA A 245 12.84 5.98 -10.25
N TYR A 246 13.02 5.41 -9.06
CA TYR A 246 13.83 5.98 -8.00
C TYR A 246 14.45 4.86 -7.17
N SER A 247 15.69 5.04 -6.72
CA SER A 247 16.36 4.09 -5.85
C SER A 247 17.18 4.86 -4.81
N LYS A 248 17.04 4.47 -3.54
CA LYS A 248 17.77 5.06 -2.43
C LYS A 248 18.10 4.04 -1.36
N THR A 249 19.25 4.21 -0.72
CA THR A 249 19.64 3.44 0.46
C THR A 249 19.20 4.19 1.71
N ILE A 250 18.54 3.49 2.63
CA ILE A 250 18.06 4.01 3.90
C ILE A 250 18.71 3.24 5.06
N PRO A 251 19.29 3.91 6.07
CA PRO A 251 19.82 3.26 7.26
C PRO A 251 18.67 2.82 8.19
N VAL A 252 18.34 1.53 8.18
CA VAL A 252 17.27 0.94 8.99
C VAL A 252 17.79 0.16 10.18
N CYS A 253 17.00 0.13 11.25
CA CYS A 253 17.30 -0.67 12.43
C CYS A 253 16.74 -2.08 12.31
N VAL A 254 17.58 -3.08 12.59
CA VAL A 254 17.15 -4.48 12.72
C VAL A 254 17.48 -5.04 14.09
N THR A 255 16.64 -5.95 14.54
CA THR A 255 16.82 -6.71 15.78
C THR A 255 17.54 -8.03 15.45
N GLY A 256 18.62 -8.32 16.16
CA GLY A 256 19.36 -9.56 16.00
C GLY A 256 20.11 -9.71 14.67
N ASN A 257 20.09 -10.92 14.12
CA ASN A 257 20.86 -11.30 12.95
C ASN A 257 20.11 -11.24 11.62
N GLU A 258 18.95 -10.60 11.58
CA GLU A 258 18.13 -10.49 10.38
C GLU A 258 18.87 -9.81 9.21
N THR A 259 18.87 -10.48 8.05
CA THR A 259 19.30 -9.91 6.79
C THR A 259 18.14 -9.10 6.20
N VAL A 260 18.38 -7.84 5.86
CA VAL A 260 17.35 -6.97 5.31
C VAL A 260 17.26 -7.14 3.81
N ALA A 261 16.13 -7.62 3.34
CA ALA A 261 15.84 -7.69 1.91
C ALA A 261 15.58 -6.28 1.32
N PRO A 262 15.93 -6.06 0.04
CA PRO A 262 15.58 -4.83 -0.65
C PRO A 262 14.06 -4.67 -0.72
N VAL A 263 13.59 -3.43 -0.60
CA VAL A 263 12.18 -3.07 -0.71
C VAL A 263 11.93 -2.57 -2.13
N ASN A 264 11.16 -3.34 -2.90
CA ASN A 264 10.71 -2.93 -4.22
C ASN A 264 9.23 -2.55 -4.16
N LEU A 265 8.92 -1.28 -4.41
CA LEU A 265 7.56 -0.77 -4.44
C LEU A 265 7.17 -0.48 -5.89
N MET A 266 6.18 -1.21 -6.39
CA MET A 266 5.51 -0.88 -7.65
C MET A 266 4.24 -0.11 -7.33
N LEU A 267 4.15 1.13 -7.83
CA LEU A 267 3.02 2.02 -7.58
C LEU A 267 2.16 2.16 -8.83
N PRO A 268 0.84 2.39 -8.67
CA PRO A 268 0.02 2.85 -9.77
C PRO A 268 0.37 4.31 -10.10
N LEU A 269 0.49 4.60 -11.39
CA LEU A 269 0.64 5.96 -11.89
C LEU A 269 -0.72 6.44 -12.38
N ALA A 270 -1.28 7.46 -11.72
CA ALA A 270 -2.50 8.10 -12.18
C ALA A 270 -2.14 9.00 -13.35
N LEU A 271 -2.66 8.65 -14.53
CA LEU A 271 -2.48 9.42 -15.76
C LEU A 271 -3.80 10.06 -16.16
N ASP A 272 -3.73 11.30 -16.63
CA ASP A 272 -4.87 12.01 -17.16
C ASP A 272 -4.46 12.87 -18.37
N TYR A 273 -5.42 13.14 -19.24
CA TYR A 273 -5.22 13.94 -20.43
C TYR A 273 -6.40 14.89 -20.63
N LYS A 274 -6.13 16.08 -21.16
CA LYS A 274 -7.16 17.04 -21.49
C LYS A 274 -6.81 17.79 -22.77
N ILE A 275 -7.74 17.84 -23.70
CA ILE A 275 -7.63 18.74 -24.86
C ILE A 275 -7.95 20.16 -24.38
N THR A 276 -6.99 21.06 -24.52
CA THR A 276 -7.13 22.48 -24.16
C THR A 276 -7.55 23.33 -25.35
N LYS A 277 -7.12 22.95 -26.57
CA LYS A 277 -7.54 23.59 -27.81
C LYS A 277 -7.70 22.55 -28.91
N SER A 278 -8.69 22.76 -29.76
CA SER A 278 -8.92 21.98 -30.97
C SER A 278 -9.27 22.94 -32.09
N ASP A 279 -8.53 22.86 -33.20
CA ASP A 279 -8.79 23.65 -34.40
C ASP A 279 -8.86 22.75 -35.62
N VAL A 280 -9.88 22.94 -36.46
CA VAL A 280 -10.06 22.21 -37.70
C VAL A 280 -10.42 23.20 -38.79
N THR A 281 -9.56 23.29 -39.80
CA THR A 281 -9.79 24.11 -40.98
C THR A 281 -10.05 23.22 -42.19
N VAL A 282 -11.07 23.57 -42.96
CA VAL A 282 -11.46 22.90 -44.20
C VAL A 282 -11.42 23.93 -45.33
N GLY A 283 -10.68 23.62 -46.39
CA GLY A 283 -10.41 24.58 -47.45
C GLY A 283 -9.40 25.65 -47.01
N GLU A 284 -9.47 26.80 -47.66
CA GLU A 284 -8.61 27.95 -47.40
C GLU A 284 -9.48 29.14 -47.00
N GLY A 285 -9.34 29.58 -45.75
CA GLY A 285 -10.19 30.62 -45.16
C GLY A 285 -11.65 30.17 -45.06
N ASP A 286 -12.54 30.86 -45.80
CA ASP A 286 -13.98 30.57 -45.87
C ASP A 286 -14.37 29.95 -47.22
N LYS A 287 -13.39 29.42 -47.98
CA LYS A 287 -13.61 28.89 -49.32
C LYS A 287 -13.03 27.49 -49.52
N ILE A 288 -13.70 26.69 -50.33
CA ILE A 288 -13.17 25.45 -50.89
C ILE A 288 -12.87 25.68 -52.36
N TYR A 289 -11.60 25.61 -52.72
CA TYR A 289 -11.15 25.71 -54.10
C TYR A 289 -11.13 24.32 -54.76
N LEU A 290 -11.91 24.17 -55.83
CA LEU A 290 -11.95 22.97 -56.64
C LEU A 290 -11.15 23.20 -57.92
N ASN A 291 -9.94 22.65 -58.00
CA ASN A 291 -9.13 22.73 -59.21
C ASN A 291 -9.80 21.92 -60.33
N VAL A 292 -10.33 22.61 -61.34
CA VAL A 292 -11.04 22.03 -62.48
C VAL A 292 -10.25 22.21 -63.77
N ASP A 293 -10.40 21.27 -64.71
CA ASP A 293 -9.83 21.43 -66.04
C ASP A 293 -10.59 22.50 -66.86
N GLU A 294 -10.01 22.91 -68.00
CA GLU A 294 -10.58 23.98 -68.83
C GLU A 294 -11.99 23.62 -69.36
N LYS A 295 -12.23 22.34 -69.65
CA LYS A 295 -13.51 21.85 -70.18
C LYS A 295 -14.59 21.88 -69.08
N GLN A 296 -14.26 21.44 -67.88
CA GLN A 296 -15.10 21.50 -66.69
C GLN A 296 -15.44 22.95 -66.35
N PHE A 297 -14.43 23.83 -66.32
CA PHE A 297 -14.61 25.26 -66.07
C PHE A 297 -15.57 25.90 -67.08
N LYS A 298 -15.37 25.66 -68.38
CA LYS A 298 -16.23 26.15 -69.46
C LYS A 298 -17.67 25.63 -69.39
N ASN A 299 -17.87 24.44 -68.81
CA ASN A 299 -19.21 23.88 -68.60
C ASN A 299 -19.90 24.50 -67.37
N LEU A 300 -19.16 24.70 -66.28
CA LEU A 300 -19.67 25.34 -65.06
C LEU A 300 -19.99 26.82 -65.29
N SER A 301 -19.15 27.56 -66.01
CA SER A 301 -19.37 28.98 -66.31
C SER A 301 -20.61 29.27 -67.18
N LYS A 302 -21.20 28.25 -67.82
CA LYS A 302 -22.49 28.39 -68.52
C LYS A 302 -23.68 28.36 -67.57
N ALA A 303 -23.52 27.72 -66.42
CA ALA A 303 -24.56 27.54 -65.41
C ALA A 303 -24.43 28.55 -64.24
N TYR A 304 -23.22 29.03 -63.97
CA TYR A 304 -22.89 29.87 -62.82
C TYR A 304 -22.15 31.15 -63.22
N LYS A 305 -22.09 32.12 -62.30
CA LYS A 305 -21.38 33.39 -62.51
C LYS A 305 -19.86 33.19 -62.37
N THR A 306 -19.11 33.73 -63.32
CA THR A 306 -17.64 33.78 -63.27
C THR A 306 -17.17 34.89 -62.34
N MET A 307 -16.00 34.71 -61.75
CA MET A 307 -15.33 35.68 -60.90
C MET A 307 -13.81 35.56 -61.06
N ASP A 308 -13.07 36.62 -60.73
CA ASP A 308 -11.62 36.54 -60.61
C ASP A 308 -11.24 35.95 -59.26
N VAL A 309 -10.18 35.13 -59.25
CA VAL A 309 -9.70 34.47 -58.04
C VAL A 309 -8.23 34.80 -57.86
N THR A 310 -7.91 35.40 -56.72
CA THR A 310 -6.55 35.55 -56.25
C THR A 310 -6.13 34.25 -55.57
N PRO A 311 -4.96 33.66 -55.91
CA PRO A 311 -4.43 32.52 -55.17
C PRO A 311 -4.30 32.88 -53.70
N ALA A 312 -4.87 32.08 -52.80
CA ALA A 312 -4.72 32.33 -51.38
C ALA A 312 -3.27 32.03 -50.96
N THR A 313 -2.69 32.94 -50.18
CA THR A 313 -1.44 32.67 -49.46
C THR A 313 -1.73 31.60 -48.40
N SER A 314 -1.09 30.45 -48.52
CA SER A 314 -1.17 29.37 -47.55
C SER A 314 -0.78 29.92 -46.16
N ALA A 315 -1.75 30.00 -45.25
CA ALA A 315 -1.47 30.40 -43.87
C ALA A 315 -0.47 29.42 -43.25
N THR A 316 0.66 29.92 -42.80
CA THR A 316 1.69 29.12 -42.11
C THR A 316 1.06 28.44 -40.91
N PRO A 317 1.30 27.14 -40.68
CA PRO A 317 0.78 26.49 -39.49
C PRO A 317 1.30 27.19 -38.23
N GLN A 318 0.39 27.59 -37.31
CA GLN A 318 0.80 27.87 -35.93
C GLN A 318 1.53 26.64 -35.39
N SER A 319 2.76 26.76 -34.92
CA SER A 319 3.47 25.66 -34.25
C SER A 319 2.84 25.42 -32.88
N ILE A 320 2.73 24.16 -32.49
CA ILE A 320 2.47 23.79 -31.09
C ILE A 320 3.79 23.23 -30.58
N GLU A 321 4.38 23.89 -29.59
CA GLU A 321 5.64 23.48 -28.98
C GLU A 321 5.39 22.78 -27.66
N LYS A 322 6.18 21.73 -27.40
CA LYS A 322 6.17 21.05 -26.11
C LYS A 322 6.63 22.00 -25.01
N LYS A 323 5.81 22.15 -23.98
CA LYS A 323 6.07 22.95 -22.79
C LYS A 323 5.85 22.11 -21.54
N VAL A 324 6.81 22.11 -20.63
CA VAL A 324 6.62 21.56 -19.28
C VAL A 324 5.91 22.62 -18.45
N LEU A 325 4.70 22.32 -17.96
CA LEU A 325 3.89 23.24 -17.16
C LEU A 325 4.27 23.13 -15.68
N SER A 326 4.39 21.90 -15.19
CA SER A 326 4.88 21.63 -13.85
C SER A 326 5.59 20.28 -13.84
N ALA A 327 6.67 20.18 -13.08
CA ALA A 327 7.34 18.92 -12.84
C ALA A 327 7.94 18.95 -11.45
N THR A 328 7.73 17.88 -10.70
CA THR A 328 8.40 17.63 -9.45
C THR A 328 9.89 17.51 -9.71
N THR A 329 10.70 18.38 -9.11
CA THR A 329 12.16 18.31 -9.17
C THR A 329 12.65 17.21 -8.24
N ALA A 330 13.60 16.40 -8.71
CA ALA A 330 14.21 15.38 -7.88
C ALA A 330 14.83 16.04 -6.64
N ASN A 331 14.46 15.56 -5.46
CA ASN A 331 15.15 15.91 -4.23
C ASN A 331 15.61 14.63 -3.54
N ASP A 332 16.74 14.73 -2.84
CA ASP A 332 17.26 13.64 -2.03
C ASP A 332 17.20 14.05 -0.56
N ALA A 333 15.99 14.00 -0.01
CA ALA A 333 15.81 14.29 1.40
C ALA A 333 16.52 13.23 2.26
N THR A 334 17.23 13.68 3.30
CA THR A 334 17.97 12.80 4.20
C THR A 334 16.99 11.99 5.07
N ILE A 335 17.16 10.66 5.08
CA ILE A 335 16.32 9.72 5.84
C ILE A 335 17.22 9.04 6.87
N GLY A 336 16.88 9.16 8.15
CA GLY A 336 17.70 8.67 9.25
C GLY A 336 19.10 9.33 9.34
N THR A 337 19.93 8.79 10.24
CA THR A 337 21.30 9.24 10.50
C THR A 337 22.25 8.05 10.57
N THR A 338 23.31 8.06 9.76
CA THR A 338 24.29 6.97 9.72
C THR A 338 25.08 6.88 11.03
N GLY A 339 25.25 5.67 11.59
CA GLY A 339 26.07 5.45 12.79
C GLY A 339 25.39 5.78 14.13
N ALA A 340 24.10 6.08 14.11
CA ALA A 340 23.32 6.34 15.32
C ALA A 340 23.02 5.07 16.15
N SER A 341 22.96 5.22 17.48
CA SER A 341 22.75 4.12 18.46
C SER A 341 21.29 3.91 18.86
N GLN A 342 20.37 4.77 18.40
CA GLN A 342 18.95 4.71 18.72
C GLN A 342 18.11 4.59 17.44
N CYS A 343 16.85 4.15 17.58
CA CYS A 343 15.95 3.91 16.46
C CYS A 343 14.64 4.64 16.67
N ALA A 344 14.14 5.28 15.61
CA ALA A 344 12.86 5.96 15.60
C ALA A 344 12.10 5.63 14.30
N ASP A 345 10.78 5.62 14.39
CA ASP A 345 9.95 5.52 13.19
C ASP A 345 9.96 6.88 12.47
N GLN A 346 10.22 6.84 11.17
CA GLN A 346 10.16 7.99 10.29
C GLN A 346 9.26 7.65 9.10
N ARG A 347 8.26 8.47 8.85
CA ARG A 347 7.43 8.34 7.66
C ARG A 347 8.11 9.06 6.49
N VAL A 348 8.22 8.35 5.36
CA VAL A 348 8.73 8.89 4.12
C VAL A 348 7.59 8.91 3.10
N ASN A 349 7.29 10.09 2.59
CA ASN A 349 6.31 10.31 1.53
C ASN A 349 7.05 10.43 0.20
N PHE A 350 6.77 9.53 -0.72
CA PHE A 350 7.30 9.57 -2.07
C PHE A 350 6.23 10.16 -2.98
N THR A 351 6.51 11.29 -3.60
CA THR A 351 5.58 12.02 -4.46
C THR A 351 6.20 12.30 -5.81
N GLY A 352 5.49 11.99 -6.88
CA GLY A 352 5.89 12.38 -8.22
C GLY A 352 4.71 12.99 -8.95
N LYS A 353 4.91 14.17 -9.52
CA LYS A 353 3.93 14.85 -10.38
C LYS A 353 4.62 15.47 -11.58
N SER A 354 4.03 15.33 -12.76
CA SER A 354 4.47 16.02 -13.96
C SER A 354 3.27 16.39 -14.81
N GLU A 355 3.37 17.52 -15.48
CA GLU A 355 2.37 18.07 -16.37
C GLU A 355 3.07 18.71 -17.57
N ILE A 356 2.74 18.18 -18.75
CA ILE A 356 3.27 18.66 -20.01
C ILE A 356 2.12 19.13 -20.90
N GLN A 357 2.33 20.25 -21.58
CA GLN A 357 1.48 20.74 -22.65
C GLN A 357 2.20 20.52 -23.96
N ASP A 358 1.49 20.01 -24.95
CA ASP A 358 2.04 19.82 -26.29
C ASP A 358 0.88 19.71 -27.30
N GLY A 359 1.15 19.34 -28.54
CA GLY A 359 0.09 19.13 -29.51
C GLY A 359 0.49 18.43 -30.78
N SER A 360 -0.50 18.24 -31.64
CA SER A 360 -0.32 17.63 -32.95
C SER A 360 -1.06 18.42 -34.02
N ILE A 361 -0.36 18.63 -35.13
CA ILE A 361 -0.91 19.25 -36.33
C ILE A 361 -0.77 18.26 -37.48
N LYS A 362 -1.88 17.96 -38.13
CA LYS A 362 -1.89 17.12 -39.32
C LYS A 362 -2.62 17.83 -40.44
N THR A 363 -1.97 17.85 -41.60
CA THR A 363 -2.56 18.29 -42.87
C THR A 363 -2.89 17.07 -43.73
N ALA A 364 -4.00 17.13 -44.44
CA ALA A 364 -4.41 16.10 -45.39
C ALA A 364 -5.16 16.74 -46.56
N ASN A 365 -5.30 16.00 -47.66
CA ASN A 365 -6.06 16.41 -48.84
C ASN A 365 -7.08 15.32 -49.21
N PRO A 366 -8.10 15.05 -48.38
CA PRO A 366 -9.12 14.07 -48.71
C PRO A 366 -9.80 14.42 -50.04
N ASN A 367 -10.06 13.40 -50.86
CA ASN A 367 -10.84 13.55 -52.08
C ASN A 367 -12.32 13.69 -51.71
N VAL A 368 -12.90 14.85 -51.99
CA VAL A 368 -14.29 15.18 -51.72
C VAL A 368 -15.09 15.19 -53.02
N THR A 369 -16.15 14.39 -53.08
CA THR A 369 -17.07 14.33 -54.21
C THR A 369 -18.12 15.44 -54.11
N ILE A 370 -18.25 16.24 -55.17
CA ILE A 370 -19.24 17.30 -55.27
C ILE A 370 -20.45 16.81 -56.05
N ILE A 371 -21.61 16.82 -55.42
CA ILE A 371 -22.86 16.29 -55.96
C ILE A 371 -23.85 17.44 -56.12
N GLY A 372 -24.22 17.75 -57.36
CA GLY A 372 -25.26 18.71 -57.67
C GLY A 372 -26.65 18.10 -57.40
N VAL A 373 -27.44 18.73 -56.53
CA VAL A 373 -28.79 18.27 -56.14
C VAL A 373 -29.83 19.20 -56.73
N TYR A 374 -30.70 18.66 -57.60
CA TYR A 374 -31.87 19.36 -58.08
C TYR A 374 -33.13 18.69 -57.54
N LYS A 375 -33.98 19.47 -56.88
CA LYS A 375 -35.30 19.02 -56.42
C LYS A 375 -36.35 19.46 -57.44
N LYS A 376 -36.91 18.49 -58.18
CA LYS A 376 -37.99 18.73 -59.12
C LYS A 376 -39.24 19.16 -58.36
N THR A 377 -39.76 20.33 -58.68
CA THR A 377 -41.05 20.82 -58.19
C THR A 377 -42.12 20.48 -59.23
N GLY A 378 -43.27 19.96 -58.79
CA GLY A 378 -44.39 19.58 -59.68
C GLY A 378 -44.65 18.07 -59.78
N LYS A 379 -45.42 17.66 -60.80
CA LYS A 379 -45.88 16.27 -60.97
C LYS A 379 -44.70 15.32 -61.27
N LEU A 380 -44.49 14.34 -60.40
CA LEU A 380 -43.52 13.26 -60.58
C LEU A 380 -44.14 12.14 -61.41
N ALA A 381 -43.34 11.52 -62.28
CA ALA A 381 -43.76 10.27 -62.92
C ALA A 381 -43.83 9.13 -61.90
N VAL A 382 -44.60 8.08 -62.18
CA VAL A 382 -44.71 6.91 -61.30
C VAL A 382 -43.32 6.27 -61.16
N GLY A 383 -42.84 6.12 -59.92
CA GLY A 383 -41.49 5.63 -59.62
C GLY A 383 -40.37 6.67 -59.70
N GLU A 384 -40.68 7.94 -60.01
CA GLU A 384 -39.69 9.01 -60.09
C GLU A 384 -39.42 9.65 -58.72
N THR A 385 -38.16 9.66 -58.27
CA THR A 385 -37.76 10.44 -57.07
C THR A 385 -37.73 11.94 -57.37
N PRO A 386 -38.14 12.79 -56.41
CA PRO A 386 -38.12 14.25 -56.57
C PRO A 386 -36.69 14.79 -56.69
N GLU A 387 -35.72 14.13 -56.04
CA GLU A 387 -34.32 14.54 -56.04
C GLU A 387 -33.58 13.87 -57.20
N LYS A 388 -32.83 14.70 -57.94
CA LYS A 388 -31.93 14.30 -59.02
C LYS A 388 -30.51 14.72 -58.67
N TYR A 389 -29.57 13.81 -58.87
CA TYR A 389 -28.17 14.02 -58.53
C TYR A 389 -27.28 14.02 -59.78
N LEU A 390 -26.35 14.98 -59.84
CA LEU A 390 -25.29 15.06 -60.86
C LEU A 390 -23.94 15.00 -60.18
N CYS A 391 -23.05 14.15 -60.68
CA CYS A 391 -21.69 14.08 -60.16
C CYS A 391 -20.83 15.13 -60.87
N LEU A 392 -20.48 16.19 -60.15
CA LEU A 392 -19.72 17.32 -60.68
C LEU A 392 -18.20 17.07 -60.67
N GLY A 393 -17.75 16.12 -59.84
CA GLY A 393 -16.36 15.68 -59.79
C GLY A 393 -15.94 15.27 -58.38
N SER A 394 -14.71 14.77 -58.24
CA SER A 394 -14.05 14.57 -56.95
C SER A 394 -12.77 15.36 -56.93
N PHE A 395 -12.55 16.13 -55.86
CA PHE A 395 -11.47 17.09 -55.77
C PHE A 395 -10.73 16.94 -54.43
N PRO A 396 -9.41 17.05 -54.41
CA PRO A 396 -8.67 17.11 -53.15
C PRO A 396 -9.02 18.43 -52.43
N VAL A 397 -9.50 18.32 -51.20
CA VAL A 397 -9.80 19.50 -50.35
C VAL A 397 -8.77 19.56 -49.25
N PRO A 398 -7.99 20.65 -49.11
CA PRO A 398 -7.04 20.77 -48.02
C PRO A 398 -7.78 20.84 -46.69
N VAL A 399 -7.35 20.00 -45.75
CA VAL A 399 -7.81 20.02 -44.37
C VAL A 399 -6.62 20.07 -43.43
N LYS A 400 -6.78 20.81 -42.35
CA LYS A 400 -5.80 20.86 -41.26
C LYS A 400 -6.54 20.62 -39.96
N SER A 401 -5.97 19.76 -39.12
CA SER A 401 -6.43 19.58 -37.74
C SER A 401 -5.26 19.86 -36.80
N GLY A 402 -5.53 20.59 -35.73
CA GLY A 402 -4.61 20.92 -34.67
C GLY A 402 -5.23 20.61 -33.31
N TYR A 403 -4.52 19.86 -32.48
CA TYR A 403 -4.93 19.56 -31.11
C TYR A 403 -3.83 19.99 -30.15
N GLU A 404 -4.19 20.76 -29.14
CA GLU A 404 -3.33 21.08 -27.99
C GLU A 404 -3.83 20.26 -26.80
N VAL A 405 -2.92 19.52 -26.18
CA VAL A 405 -3.19 18.60 -25.08
C VAL A 405 -2.34 18.93 -23.87
N VAL A 406 -2.95 18.83 -22.71
CA VAL A 406 -2.26 18.80 -21.42
C VAL A 406 -2.34 17.38 -20.88
N THR A 407 -1.17 16.80 -20.61
CA THR A 407 -1.03 15.47 -20.04
C THR A 407 -0.48 15.59 -18.64
N THR A 408 -1.12 14.92 -17.68
CA THR A 408 -0.69 14.88 -16.29
C THR A 408 -0.37 13.45 -15.87
N GLY A 409 0.66 13.30 -15.04
CA GLY A 409 0.95 12.05 -14.35
C GLY A 409 1.26 12.33 -12.89
N SER A 410 0.66 11.56 -12.00
CA SER A 410 0.88 11.67 -10.56
C SER A 410 0.91 10.32 -9.87
N SER A 411 1.80 10.18 -8.89
CA SER A 411 1.78 9.06 -7.94
C SER A 411 2.26 9.54 -6.58
N SER A 412 1.71 8.95 -5.54
CA SER A 412 2.07 9.23 -4.16
C SER A 412 1.97 7.97 -3.33
N VAL A 413 3.00 7.69 -2.52
CA VAL A 413 2.97 6.62 -1.52
C VAL A 413 3.65 7.08 -0.25
N SER A 414 3.14 6.65 0.90
CA SER A 414 3.80 6.86 2.18
C SER A 414 4.21 5.52 2.78
N LYS A 415 5.44 5.42 3.29
CA LYS A 415 5.90 4.25 4.03
C LYS A 415 6.64 4.68 5.29
N ALA A 416 6.32 4.04 6.41
CA ALA A 416 7.07 4.20 7.65
C ALA A 416 8.28 3.26 7.64
N PHE A 417 9.44 3.80 7.99
CA PHE A 417 10.68 3.07 8.17
C PHE A 417 11.16 3.26 9.61
N ARG A 418 11.65 2.19 10.22
CA ARG A 418 12.33 2.27 11.52
C ARG A 418 13.81 2.56 11.28
N VAL A 419 14.19 3.82 11.38
CA VAL A 419 15.50 4.32 10.94
C VAL A 419 16.39 4.68 12.12
N ALA A 420 17.68 4.76 11.86
CA ALA A 420 18.68 5.15 12.84
C ALA A 420 18.59 6.65 13.19
N ASN A 421 18.65 6.98 14.49
CA ASN A 421 18.45 8.33 15.01
C ASN A 421 19.52 8.70 16.05
N ALA A 422 20.25 9.78 15.80
CA ALA A 422 21.32 10.26 16.68
C ALA A 422 20.80 10.90 17.99
N SER A 423 19.51 11.25 18.05
CA SER A 423 18.88 11.96 19.17
C SER A 423 17.64 11.21 19.68
N ALA A 424 17.32 11.29 20.97
CA ALA A 424 16.16 10.61 21.57
C ALA A 424 14.78 11.24 21.22
N THR A 425 14.69 12.00 20.12
CA THR A 425 13.49 12.73 19.67
C THR A 425 12.84 12.06 18.46
N THR A 426 11.51 12.13 18.37
CA THR A 426 10.75 11.67 17.18
C THR A 426 11.24 12.37 15.91
N LEU A 427 11.44 11.61 14.84
CA LEU A 427 11.87 12.16 13.55
C LEU A 427 10.66 12.72 12.79
N PRO A 428 10.81 13.89 12.12
CA PRO A 428 9.75 14.44 11.29
C PRO A 428 9.56 13.62 10.01
N ASP A 429 8.36 13.70 9.45
CA ASP A 429 8.04 13.17 8.13
C ASP A 429 8.94 13.81 7.07
N VAL A 430 9.33 13.01 6.06
CA VAL A 430 10.22 13.44 4.98
C VAL A 430 9.55 13.23 3.63
N ASP A 431 9.62 14.26 2.79
CA ASP A 431 9.09 14.22 1.42
C ASP A 431 10.22 14.00 0.40
N VAL A 432 10.10 12.94 -0.37
CA VAL A 432 10.99 12.58 -1.49
C VAL A 432 10.23 12.74 -2.80
N ASN A 433 10.76 13.62 -3.62
CA ASN A 433 10.22 14.03 -4.90
C ASN A 433 10.83 13.19 -6.02
N ILE A 434 9.99 12.43 -6.71
CA ILE A 434 10.39 11.54 -7.80
C ILE A 434 9.99 12.16 -9.14
N PRO A 435 10.92 12.35 -10.09
CA PRO A 435 10.58 12.87 -11.40
C PRO A 435 9.70 11.88 -12.17
N VAL A 436 8.67 12.39 -12.84
CA VAL A 436 7.77 11.60 -13.70
C VAL A 436 8.07 11.94 -15.15
N SER A 437 8.46 10.93 -15.91
CA SER A 437 8.63 11.02 -17.35
C SER A 437 7.30 10.76 -18.04
N LEU A 438 6.85 11.70 -18.88
CA LEU A 438 5.63 11.59 -19.65
C LEU A 438 5.96 11.59 -21.14
N THR A 439 5.50 10.54 -21.81
CA THR A 439 5.54 10.39 -23.27
C THR A 439 4.11 10.31 -23.77
N TYR A 440 3.78 11.06 -24.81
CA TYR A 440 2.47 10.99 -25.45
C TYR A 440 2.64 10.86 -26.97
N SER A 441 1.63 10.33 -27.63
CA SER A 441 1.60 10.18 -29.08
C SER A 441 0.16 10.19 -29.58
N PHE A 442 -0.10 10.95 -30.65
CA PHE A 442 -1.31 10.78 -31.44
C PHE A 442 -1.09 9.62 -32.41
N THR A 443 -1.85 8.55 -32.22
CA THR A 443 -1.75 7.32 -33.05
C THR A 443 -2.64 7.42 -34.28
N LYS A 444 -3.73 8.20 -34.19
CA LYS A 444 -4.60 8.52 -35.32
C LYS A 444 -5.06 9.96 -35.22
N GLN A 445 -5.19 10.62 -36.36
CA GLN A 445 -5.74 11.95 -36.48
C GLN A 445 -6.26 12.10 -37.90
N ASP A 446 -7.56 12.14 -38.12
CA ASP A 446 -8.14 12.19 -39.46
C ASP A 446 -9.33 13.16 -39.51
N VAL A 447 -9.50 13.82 -40.65
CA VAL A 447 -10.62 14.74 -40.90
C VAL A 447 -11.38 14.29 -42.14
N THR A 448 -12.68 14.13 -42.00
CA THR A 448 -13.61 13.85 -43.08
C THR A 448 -14.44 15.10 -43.36
N VAL A 449 -14.63 15.44 -44.64
CA VAL A 449 -15.33 16.66 -45.06
C VAL A 449 -16.71 16.33 -45.61
N GLY A 450 -17.70 17.15 -45.32
CA GLY A 450 -19.10 16.94 -45.72
C GLY A 450 -19.70 15.68 -45.10
N ASP A 451 -20.56 15.01 -45.86
CA ASP A 451 -21.18 13.74 -45.51
C ASP A 451 -20.31 12.57 -46.02
N TYR A 452 -19.28 12.22 -45.24
CA TYR A 452 -18.30 11.19 -45.63
C TYR A 452 -17.59 11.48 -46.96
N ASN A 453 -16.94 12.64 -47.04
CA ASN A 453 -16.25 13.16 -48.23
C ASN A 453 -17.20 13.50 -49.39
N LYS A 454 -18.43 13.92 -49.08
CA LYS A 454 -19.43 14.34 -50.06
C LYS A 454 -20.01 15.69 -49.70
N ILE A 455 -20.07 16.60 -50.66
CA ILE A 455 -20.72 17.90 -50.50
C ILE A 455 -21.84 18.02 -51.52
N TYR A 456 -23.02 18.39 -51.04
CA TYR A 456 -24.22 18.56 -51.84
C TYR A 456 -24.42 20.03 -52.19
N VAL A 457 -24.43 20.33 -53.48
CA VAL A 457 -24.59 21.69 -54.04
C VAL A 457 -25.97 21.78 -54.65
N THR A 458 -26.85 22.60 -54.08
CA THR A 458 -28.20 22.80 -54.62
C THR A 458 -28.15 23.46 -56.01
N LEU A 459 -28.89 22.90 -56.96
CA LEU A 459 -29.04 23.40 -58.32
C LEU A 459 -30.46 23.92 -58.55
N ASP A 460 -30.60 25.03 -59.27
CA ASP A 460 -31.88 25.42 -59.86
C ASP A 460 -32.18 24.61 -61.14
N GLU A 461 -33.41 24.71 -61.66
CA GLU A 461 -33.84 23.96 -62.84
C GLU A 461 -33.00 24.31 -64.10
N GLY A 462 -32.64 25.58 -64.26
CA GLY A 462 -31.83 26.05 -65.38
C GLY A 462 -30.39 25.53 -65.31
N GLN A 463 -29.79 25.58 -64.13
CA GLN A 463 -28.47 25.01 -63.83
C GLN A 463 -28.46 23.50 -64.08
N TYR A 464 -29.44 22.77 -63.53
CA TYR A 464 -29.56 21.33 -63.73
C TYR A 464 -29.66 20.94 -65.21
N LYS A 465 -30.54 21.60 -65.98
CA LYS A 465 -30.69 21.32 -67.42
C LYS A 465 -29.41 21.59 -68.22
N LYS A 466 -28.65 22.63 -67.87
CA LYS A 466 -27.37 22.96 -68.52
C LYS A 466 -26.28 21.95 -68.17
N LEU A 467 -26.15 21.59 -66.88
CA LEU A 467 -25.13 20.68 -66.39
C LEU A 467 -25.40 19.22 -66.77
N LEU A 468 -26.66 18.77 -66.80
CA LEU A 468 -27.06 17.42 -67.21
C LEU A 468 -26.61 17.06 -68.65
N LYS A 469 -26.35 18.05 -69.50
CA LYS A 469 -25.81 17.82 -70.85
C LYS A 469 -24.32 17.44 -70.84
N LYS A 470 -23.60 17.70 -69.75
CA LYS A 470 -22.14 17.62 -69.66
C LYS A 470 -21.62 16.75 -68.53
N TYR A 471 -22.41 16.61 -67.46
CA TYR A 471 -22.11 15.76 -66.31
C TYR A 471 -23.04 14.55 -66.25
N SER A 472 -22.51 13.44 -65.75
CA SER A 472 -23.27 12.20 -65.58
C SER A 472 -24.23 12.31 -64.40
N ARG A 473 -25.36 11.62 -64.50
CA ARG A 473 -26.22 11.39 -63.33
C ARG A 473 -25.52 10.43 -62.38
N CYS A 474 -25.76 10.62 -61.09
CA CYS A 474 -25.34 9.63 -60.11
C CYS A 474 -26.40 9.31 -59.06
N CYS A 475 -26.14 8.28 -58.27
CA CYS A 475 -26.89 7.98 -57.06
C CYS A 475 -26.67 9.08 -56.01
N SER A 476 -27.52 9.13 -54.98
CA SER A 476 -27.42 10.09 -53.87
C SER A 476 -26.06 10.02 -53.16
N ASP A 477 -25.42 8.86 -53.17
CA ASP A 477 -24.12 8.60 -52.56
C ASP A 477 -22.93 8.83 -53.51
N GLY A 478 -23.18 9.19 -54.77
CA GLY A 478 -22.17 9.40 -55.82
C GLY A 478 -21.64 8.13 -56.52
N SER A 479 -22.06 6.92 -56.13
CA SER A 479 -21.42 5.66 -56.58
C SER A 479 -21.90 5.16 -57.96
N CYS A 480 -23.17 5.32 -58.29
CA CYS A 480 -23.72 4.82 -59.56
C CYS A 480 -23.54 5.86 -60.67
N ILE A 481 -22.46 5.84 -61.43
CA ILE A 481 -22.37 6.70 -62.63
C ILE A 481 -23.28 6.12 -63.71
N ILE A 482 -24.46 6.72 -63.87
CA ILE A 482 -25.35 6.41 -65.00
C ILE A 482 -24.77 7.16 -66.19
N LYS A 483 -23.84 6.51 -66.89
CA LYS A 483 -23.30 7.00 -68.15
C LYS A 483 -24.44 7.14 -69.15
N LYS A 484 -24.43 8.27 -69.87
CA LYS A 484 -25.33 8.49 -71.01
C LYS A 484 -25.02 7.53 -72.13
#